data_AF-A0A5C5ZNU8-F1
#
_entry.id   AF-A0A5C5ZNU8-F1
#
_cell.length_a   1.000
_cell.length_b   1.000
_cell.length_c   1.000
_cell.angle_alpha   90.00
_cell.angle_beta   90.00
_cell.angle_gamma   90.00
#
_symmetry.space_group_name_H-M   'P 1'
#
loop_
_entity.id
_entity.type
_entity.pdbx_description
1 polymer ?
#
loop_
_entity_poly.entity_id
_entity_poly.type
_entity_poly.pdbx_seq_one_letter_code
_entity_poly.pdbx_strand_id
1 'polypeptide(L)'
;MINGASSHTTGVLFGFAFLSAASYVLNSTLGVSLYLARIGANALPMVLVVSAVTVVIVSALTYLVILWVPAKRCMIAIWGLLAAASLALSVGLEDSDHSVYLLGAIYVLAEIRGCLNTVFLTTVMTDAFGHLPSKRPYALVSAGAPVAGIATGLILNYEASEITDVQTMQMIAGLDVAVVVCLVLFRVSRNQVSELANDDSPAESDRAVFIPEESIPEESDGPLPDILRFMYRYRFYLGALIVLKTVALTLIGYQWKFAVSNYLHSDETALIAYFAAYFAVTDVIILATQILLAGRLLDRFGIPFALIGFPVLLLALGGLSYGVHSAYGWFLLLTLAKGSDVIRRSIHDPAVIASFSLLRERMRRGAIVVIKGIFKPIAEVLTASALFLYAENAPFESLTIYWWAVLIPWVAAAGMVCLLRRHWKAMRWT
;
A
#
# COMPACT_ATOMS: atom_id res chain seq x y z
N MET A 1 35.27 5.45 10.12
CA MET A 1 34.30 4.91 11.11
C MET A 1 32.82 5.22 10.78
N ILE A 2 32.48 5.76 9.60
CA ILE A 2 31.11 6.19 9.24
C ILE A 2 30.22 5.03 8.72
N ASN A 3 30.81 3.87 8.36
CA ASN A 3 30.05 2.72 7.81
C ASN A 3 29.34 1.85 8.86
N GLY A 4 29.67 1.95 10.15
CA GLY A 4 29.08 1.09 11.20
C GLY A 4 27.68 1.53 11.63
N ALA A 5 27.43 2.85 11.71
CA ALA A 5 26.17 3.41 12.18
C ALA A 5 25.03 3.27 11.15
N SER A 6 25.34 3.30 9.85
CA SER A 6 24.35 3.12 8.78
C SER A 6 23.86 1.67 8.67
N SER A 7 24.75 0.70 8.87
CA SER A 7 24.40 -0.73 8.84
C SER A 7 23.45 -1.11 9.97
N HIS A 8 23.75 -0.67 11.20
CA HIS A 8 22.90 -0.95 12.36
C HIS A 8 21.51 -0.33 12.23
N THR A 9 21.42 0.92 11.76
CA THR A 9 20.12 1.60 11.52
C THR A 9 19.31 0.87 10.45
N THR A 10 19.96 0.40 9.38
CA THR A 10 19.30 -0.37 8.32
C THR A 10 18.77 -1.70 8.84
N GLY A 11 19.54 -2.42 9.66
CA GLY A 11 19.10 -3.68 10.27
C GLY A 11 17.90 -3.51 11.20
N VAL A 12 17.88 -2.47 12.04
CA VAL A 12 16.75 -2.20 12.94
C VAL A 12 15.49 -1.81 12.17
N LEU A 13 15.61 -0.95 11.15
CA LEU A 13 14.47 -0.57 10.32
C LEU A 13 13.95 -1.73 9.48
N PHE A 14 14.84 -2.62 9.04
CA PHE A 14 14.44 -3.89 8.44
C PHE A 14 13.65 -4.75 9.43
N GLY A 15 14.13 -4.89 10.67
CA GLY A 15 13.43 -5.62 11.72
C GLY A 15 12.07 -5.02 12.05
N PHE A 16 11.97 -3.69 12.15
CA PHE A 16 10.70 -2.98 12.27
C PHE A 16 9.76 -3.31 11.11
N ALA A 17 10.21 -3.13 9.86
CA ALA A 17 9.42 -3.37 8.66
C ALA A 17 8.95 -4.83 8.54
N PHE A 18 9.82 -5.78 8.93
CA PHE A 18 9.51 -7.21 8.93
C PHE A 18 8.45 -7.54 9.98
N LEU A 19 8.65 -7.14 11.24
CA LEU A 19 7.72 -7.48 12.32
C LEU A 19 6.35 -6.81 12.13
N SER A 20 6.31 -5.54 11.75
CA SER A 20 5.06 -4.82 11.51
C SER A 20 4.31 -5.37 10.29
N ALA A 21 5.02 -5.76 9.22
CA ALA A 21 4.41 -6.40 8.06
C ALA A 21 3.93 -7.82 8.39
N ALA A 22 4.67 -8.59 9.19
CA ALA A 22 4.26 -9.93 9.61
C ALA A 22 2.95 -9.89 10.41
N SER A 23 2.85 -8.99 11.39
CA SER A 23 1.63 -8.74 12.17
C SER A 23 0.45 -8.39 11.27
N TYR A 24 0.66 -7.50 10.28
CA TYR A 24 -0.36 -7.14 9.30
C TYR A 24 -0.80 -8.33 8.44
N VAL A 25 0.13 -9.09 7.86
CA VAL A 25 -0.19 -10.19 6.94
C VAL A 25 -0.94 -11.31 7.67
N LEU A 26 -0.50 -11.69 8.87
CA LEU A 26 -1.21 -12.67 9.69
C LEU A 26 -2.64 -12.20 10.01
N ASN A 27 -2.79 -10.96 10.48
CA ASN A 27 -4.11 -10.45 10.85
C ASN A 27 -5.03 -10.27 9.62
N SER A 28 -4.48 -9.90 8.47
CA SER A 28 -5.24 -9.78 7.22
C SER A 28 -5.72 -11.14 6.74
N THR A 29 -4.86 -12.16 6.77
CA THR A 29 -5.21 -13.54 6.41
C THR A 29 -6.28 -14.09 7.35
N LEU A 30 -6.08 -13.98 8.67
CA LEU A 30 -7.04 -14.45 9.66
C LEU A 30 -8.37 -13.70 9.55
N GLY A 31 -8.34 -12.37 9.55
CA GLY A 31 -9.55 -11.53 9.52
C GLY A 31 -10.39 -11.72 8.25
N VAL A 32 -9.77 -11.82 7.07
CA VAL A 32 -10.51 -12.08 5.83
C VAL A 32 -11.08 -13.49 5.83
N SER A 33 -10.32 -14.49 6.25
CA SER A 33 -10.75 -15.89 6.22
C SER A 33 -11.89 -16.17 7.18
N LEU A 34 -11.78 -15.75 8.45
CA LEU A 34 -12.83 -15.93 9.45
C LEU A 34 -14.12 -15.20 9.08
N TYR A 35 -14.00 -13.96 8.58
CA TYR A 35 -15.16 -13.19 8.16
C TYR A 35 -15.89 -13.86 6.99
N LEU A 36 -15.16 -14.33 5.98
CA LEU A 36 -15.75 -15.02 4.83
C LEU A 36 -16.32 -16.38 5.22
N ALA A 37 -15.64 -17.15 6.08
CA ALA A 37 -16.07 -18.47 6.50
C ALA A 37 -17.34 -18.44 7.35
N ARG A 38 -17.40 -17.56 8.36
CA ARG A 38 -18.45 -17.59 9.39
C ARG A 38 -19.64 -16.66 9.10
N ILE A 39 -19.43 -15.55 8.40
CA ILE A 39 -20.51 -14.58 8.09
C ILE A 39 -20.95 -14.70 6.62
N GLY A 40 -20.01 -15.03 5.74
CA GLY A 40 -20.25 -15.18 4.31
C GLY A 40 -19.91 -13.95 3.48
N ALA A 41 -19.71 -14.18 2.19
CA ALA A 41 -19.25 -13.16 1.25
C ALA A 41 -20.23 -12.01 1.00
N ASN A 42 -21.53 -12.19 1.28
CA ASN A 42 -22.55 -11.17 1.08
C ASN A 42 -22.40 -9.97 2.02
N ALA A 43 -21.87 -10.18 3.23
CA ALA A 43 -21.63 -9.11 4.19
C ALA A 43 -20.28 -8.41 3.99
N LEU A 44 -19.48 -8.83 3.00
CA LEU A 44 -18.16 -8.27 2.74
C LEU A 44 -18.16 -6.76 2.39
N PRO A 45 -19.15 -6.21 1.64
CA PRO A 45 -19.19 -4.78 1.37
C PRO A 45 -19.35 -3.94 2.64
N MET A 46 -20.10 -4.43 3.62
CA MET A 46 -20.33 -3.72 4.89
C MET A 46 -19.01 -3.51 5.64
N VAL A 47 -18.22 -4.59 5.81
CA VAL A 47 -16.92 -4.49 6.51
C VAL A 47 -15.90 -3.66 5.71
N LEU A 48 -15.98 -3.65 4.37
CA LEU A 48 -15.15 -2.78 3.54
C LEU A 48 -15.46 -1.28 3.74
N VAL A 49 -16.73 -0.91 3.90
CA VAL A 49 -17.12 0.48 4.21
C VAL A 49 -16.60 0.86 5.58
N VAL A 50 -16.85 0.01 6.58
CA VAL A 50 -16.42 0.26 7.97
C VAL A 50 -14.89 0.36 8.04
N SER A 51 -14.15 -0.51 7.36
CA SER A 51 -12.69 -0.46 7.34
C SER A 51 -12.17 0.81 6.65
N ALA A 52 -12.71 1.19 5.49
CA ALA A 52 -12.30 2.40 4.79
C ALA A 52 -12.51 3.66 5.63
N VAL A 53 -13.70 3.81 6.24
CA VAL A 53 -14.01 4.95 7.12
C VAL A 53 -13.10 4.96 8.35
N THR A 54 -12.89 3.80 8.98
CA THR A 54 -12.05 3.69 10.18
C THR A 54 -10.60 4.02 9.86
N VAL A 55 -10.06 3.52 8.74
CA VAL A 55 -8.69 3.82 8.30
C VAL A 55 -8.50 5.33 8.04
N VAL A 56 -9.49 6.01 7.45
CA VAL A 56 -9.45 7.48 7.26
C VAL A 56 -9.37 8.19 8.62
N ILE A 57 -10.26 7.83 9.55
CA ILE A 57 -10.31 8.43 10.89
C ILE A 57 -8.99 8.21 11.63
N VAL A 58 -8.51 6.96 11.67
CA VAL A 58 -7.25 6.61 12.35
C VAL A 58 -6.06 7.32 11.71
N SER A 59 -6.02 7.44 10.39
CA SER A 59 -4.96 8.20 9.69
C SER A 59 -4.96 9.68 10.07
N ALA A 60 -6.14 10.30 10.12
CA ALA A 60 -6.30 11.70 10.53
C ALA A 60 -5.90 11.91 11.99
N LEU A 61 -6.35 11.03 12.89
CA LEU A 61 -5.97 11.07 14.32
C LEU A 61 -4.46 10.89 14.50
N THR A 62 -3.85 9.94 13.79
CA THR A 62 -2.40 9.71 13.85
C THR A 62 -1.62 10.93 13.37
N TYR A 63 -2.06 11.57 12.29
CA TYR A 63 -1.48 12.83 11.82
C TYR A 63 -1.54 13.91 12.89
N LEU A 64 -2.71 14.10 13.52
CA LEU A 64 -2.87 15.08 14.59
C LEU A 64 -1.92 14.78 15.76
N VAL A 65 -1.85 13.55 16.24
CA VAL A 65 -0.98 13.16 17.37
C VAL A 65 0.50 13.40 17.07
N ILE A 66 0.96 13.15 15.85
CA ILE A 66 2.35 13.38 15.43
C ILE A 66 2.72 14.87 15.51
N LEU A 67 1.76 15.80 15.39
CA LEU A 67 2.03 17.24 15.55
C LEU A 67 2.40 17.61 17.00
N TRP A 68 1.94 16.84 17.98
CA TRP A 68 2.12 17.14 19.41
C TRP A 68 3.14 16.23 20.10
N VAL A 69 3.34 15.03 19.57
CA VAL A 69 4.14 13.97 20.21
C VAL A 69 5.25 13.52 19.27
N PRO A 70 6.50 13.32 19.76
CA PRO A 70 7.58 12.76 18.94
C PRO A 70 7.16 11.44 18.28
N ALA A 71 7.43 11.29 16.98
CA ALA A 71 7.01 10.14 16.16
C ALA A 71 7.31 8.79 16.83
N LYS A 72 8.49 8.64 17.46
CA LYS A 72 8.86 7.42 18.20
C LYS A 72 7.90 7.07 19.35
N ARG A 73 7.48 8.05 20.16
CA ARG A 73 6.54 7.81 21.27
C ARG A 73 5.16 7.48 20.75
N CYS A 74 4.74 8.14 19.68
CA CYS A 74 3.50 7.84 18.97
C CYS A 74 3.49 6.39 18.45
N MET A 75 4.57 5.94 17.80
CA MET A 75 4.73 4.55 17.33
C MET A 75 4.67 3.54 18.48
N ILE A 76 5.38 3.78 19.58
CA ILE A 76 5.35 2.88 20.74
C ILE A 76 3.92 2.77 21.30
N ALA A 77 3.23 3.89 21.47
CA ALA A 77 1.87 3.91 21.99
C ALA A 77 0.88 3.20 21.06
N ILE A 78 0.97 3.44 19.75
CA ILE A 78 0.07 2.83 18.76
C ILE A 78 0.28 1.32 18.68
N TRP A 79 1.52 0.83 18.60
CA TRP A 79 1.76 -0.62 18.53
C TRP A 79 1.44 -1.31 19.85
N GLY A 80 1.64 -0.64 20.99
CA GLY A 80 1.15 -1.11 22.28
C GLY A 80 -0.38 -1.22 22.33
N LEU A 81 -1.10 -0.24 21.78
CA LEU A 81 -2.56 -0.27 21.68
C LEU A 81 -3.04 -1.37 20.74
N LEU A 82 -2.36 -1.58 19.60
CA LEU A 82 -2.66 -2.66 18.66
C LEU A 82 -2.44 -4.04 19.29
N ALA A 83 -1.35 -4.21 20.04
CA ALA A 83 -1.10 -5.44 20.80
C ALA A 83 -2.22 -5.71 21.82
N ALA A 84 -2.60 -4.70 22.60
CA ALA A 84 -3.69 -4.80 23.57
C ALA A 84 -5.04 -5.12 22.89
N ALA A 85 -5.33 -4.49 21.75
CA ALA A 85 -6.53 -4.76 20.98
C ALA A 85 -6.55 -6.20 20.44
N SER A 86 -5.43 -6.72 19.95
CA SER A 86 -5.34 -8.12 19.52
C SER A 86 -5.52 -9.11 20.67
N LEU A 87 -4.96 -8.84 21.85
CA LEU A 87 -5.20 -9.69 23.03
C LEU A 87 -6.67 -9.66 23.45
N ALA A 88 -7.30 -8.49 23.45
CA ALA A 88 -8.73 -8.37 23.78
C ALA A 88 -9.61 -9.14 22.78
N LEU A 89 -9.30 -9.06 21.48
CA LEU A 89 -10.00 -9.84 20.46
C LEU A 89 -9.72 -11.33 20.55
N SER A 90 -8.53 -11.74 21.00
CA SER A 90 -8.19 -13.14 21.26
C SER A 90 -9.08 -13.74 22.34
N VAL A 91 -9.31 -13.00 23.44
CA VAL A 91 -10.22 -13.43 24.51
C VAL A 91 -11.66 -13.43 23.98
N GLY A 92 -12.05 -12.43 23.19
CA GLY A 92 -13.38 -12.38 22.57
C GLY A 92 -13.68 -13.54 21.62
N LEU A 93 -12.65 -14.11 20.97
CA LEU A 93 -12.80 -15.32 20.14
C LEU A 93 -13.12 -16.56 20.99
N GLU A 94 -12.54 -16.68 22.18
CA GLU A 94 -12.85 -17.80 23.10
C GLU A 94 -14.33 -17.78 23.56
N ASP A 95 -14.90 -16.58 23.75
CA ASP A 95 -16.25 -16.40 24.27
C ASP A 95 -17.35 -16.34 23.19
N SER A 96 -17.04 -15.93 21.95
CA SER A 96 -18.06 -15.58 20.95
C SER A 96 -17.61 -15.73 19.49
N ASP A 97 -17.40 -16.97 19.06
CA ASP A 97 -16.88 -17.34 17.73
C ASP A 97 -17.66 -16.83 16.51
N HIS A 98 -18.96 -16.52 16.64
CA HIS A 98 -19.84 -16.18 15.51
C HIS A 98 -20.32 -14.71 15.52
N SER A 99 -19.74 -13.86 16.36
CA SER A 99 -20.17 -12.46 16.43
C SER A 99 -19.68 -11.67 15.22
N VAL A 100 -20.64 -11.09 14.47
CA VAL A 100 -20.37 -10.21 13.30
C VAL A 100 -19.46 -9.05 13.69
N TYR A 101 -19.65 -8.49 14.89
CA TYR A 101 -18.87 -7.37 15.38
C TYR A 101 -17.43 -7.77 15.72
N LEU A 102 -17.22 -8.97 16.28
CA LEU A 102 -15.89 -9.48 16.62
C LEU A 102 -15.07 -9.72 15.35
N LEU A 103 -15.62 -10.51 14.42
CA LEU A 103 -14.92 -10.83 13.16
C LEU A 103 -14.71 -9.59 12.29
N GLY A 104 -15.70 -8.68 12.28
CA GLY A 104 -15.55 -7.37 11.66
C GLY A 104 -14.43 -6.54 12.30
N ALA A 105 -14.30 -6.55 13.63
CA ALA A 105 -13.23 -5.85 14.33
C ALA A 105 -11.84 -6.43 14.00
N ILE A 106 -11.69 -7.76 13.92
CA ILE A 106 -10.43 -8.41 13.51
C ILE A 106 -10.02 -7.95 12.11
N TYR A 107 -10.97 -7.96 11.18
CA TYR A 107 -10.76 -7.50 9.80
C TYR A 107 -10.35 -6.03 9.75
N VAL A 108 -11.10 -5.15 10.41
CA VAL A 108 -10.83 -3.71 10.45
C VAL A 108 -9.47 -3.43 11.07
N LEU A 109 -9.11 -4.16 12.12
CA LEU A 109 -7.81 -4.05 12.78
C LEU A 109 -6.66 -4.40 11.81
N ALA A 110 -6.86 -5.34 10.87
CA ALA A 110 -5.87 -5.64 9.84
C ALA A 110 -5.68 -4.47 8.87
N GLU A 111 -6.76 -3.86 8.40
CA GLU A 111 -6.69 -2.70 7.51
C GLU A 111 -6.03 -1.49 8.21
N ILE A 112 -6.31 -1.28 9.50
CA ILE A 112 -5.64 -0.27 10.33
C ILE A 112 -4.13 -0.56 10.41
N ARG A 113 -3.72 -1.80 10.70
CA ARG A 113 -2.30 -2.21 10.74
C ARG A 113 -1.60 -1.94 9.42
N GLY A 114 -2.22 -2.31 8.30
CA GLY A 114 -1.65 -2.11 6.96
C GLY A 114 -1.42 -0.63 6.64
N CYS A 115 -2.38 0.22 7.01
CA CYS A 115 -2.27 1.66 6.83
C CYS A 115 -1.16 2.27 7.70
N LEU A 116 -1.18 2.00 9.01
CA LEU A 116 -0.19 2.52 9.96
C LEU A 116 1.22 2.04 9.61
N ASN A 117 1.38 0.76 9.25
CA ASN A 117 2.65 0.22 8.81
C ASN A 117 3.22 1.04 7.62
N THR A 118 2.40 1.30 6.60
CA THR A 118 2.83 2.07 5.42
C THR A 118 3.22 3.50 5.80
N VAL A 119 2.42 4.18 6.64
CA VAL A 119 2.66 5.57 7.06
C VAL A 119 3.96 5.67 7.84
N PHE A 120 4.09 4.90 8.93
CA PHE A 120 5.24 5.00 9.81
C PHE A 120 6.53 4.48 9.17
N LEU A 121 6.47 3.40 8.39
CA LEU A 121 7.64 2.92 7.67
C LEU A 121 8.16 3.98 6.70
N THR A 122 7.27 4.62 5.93
CA THR A 122 7.67 5.69 5.00
C THR A 122 8.28 6.86 5.75
N THR A 123 7.64 7.33 6.82
CA THR A 123 8.15 8.45 7.64
C THR A 123 9.53 8.16 8.20
N VAL A 124 9.71 7.02 8.88
CA VAL A 124 10.98 6.67 9.51
C VAL A 124 12.09 6.43 8.47
N MET A 125 11.77 5.83 7.32
CA MET A 125 12.72 5.67 6.23
C MET A 125 13.12 7.02 5.62
N THR A 126 12.18 7.95 5.46
CA THR A 126 12.48 9.32 5.00
C THR A 126 13.39 10.04 5.99
N ASP A 127 13.12 9.96 7.28
CA ASP A 127 13.93 10.62 8.30
C ASP A 127 15.33 9.99 8.41
N ALA A 128 15.45 8.66 8.34
CA ALA A 128 16.72 7.97 8.52
C ALA A 128 17.66 8.06 7.30
N PHE A 129 17.11 8.07 6.09
CA PHE A 129 17.89 7.93 4.87
C PHE A 129 17.67 9.05 3.85
N GLY A 130 16.84 10.06 4.17
CA GLY A 130 16.44 11.11 3.23
C GLY A 130 17.63 11.84 2.63
N HIS A 131 18.66 12.05 3.44
CA HIS A 131 19.89 12.77 3.12
C HIS A 131 20.98 11.89 2.47
N LEU A 132 20.79 10.57 2.40
CA LEU A 132 21.81 9.68 1.84
C LEU A 132 21.83 9.74 0.30
N PRO A 133 23.04 9.81 -0.32
CA PRO A 133 23.20 9.80 -1.78
C PRO A 133 22.84 8.44 -2.39
N SER A 134 23.01 7.35 -1.63
CA SER A 134 22.64 5.99 -2.05
C SER A 134 21.25 5.61 -1.55
N LYS A 135 20.42 5.05 -2.45
CA LYS A 135 19.09 4.51 -2.11
C LYS A 135 19.09 3.01 -1.79
N ARG A 136 20.27 2.36 -1.73
CA ARG A 136 20.38 0.94 -1.37
C ARG A 136 19.78 0.59 0.01
N PRO A 137 19.95 1.41 1.07
CA PRO A 137 19.34 1.13 2.37
C PRO A 137 17.81 1.14 2.34
N TYR A 138 17.20 2.00 1.51
CA TYR A 138 15.74 2.01 1.33
C TYR A 138 15.23 0.69 0.76
N ALA A 139 15.88 0.21 -0.31
CA ALA A 139 15.51 -1.04 -0.93
C ALA A 139 15.61 -2.21 0.07
N LEU A 140 16.69 -2.25 0.86
CA LEU A 140 16.92 -3.30 1.84
C LEU A 140 15.87 -3.30 2.95
N VAL A 141 15.55 -2.13 3.53
CA VAL A 141 14.49 -2.02 4.54
C VAL A 141 13.12 -2.35 3.96
N SER A 142 12.81 -1.89 2.73
CA SER A 142 11.53 -2.18 2.07
C SER A 142 11.33 -3.67 1.75
N ALA A 143 12.42 -4.43 1.58
CA ALA A 143 12.37 -5.87 1.38
C ALA A 143 11.90 -6.63 2.64
N GLY A 144 11.92 -6.00 3.82
CA GLY A 144 11.40 -6.59 5.06
C GLY A 144 9.94 -6.99 4.96
N ALA A 145 9.10 -6.22 4.24
CA ALA A 145 7.68 -6.52 4.11
C ALA A 145 7.39 -7.77 3.25
N PRO A 146 7.95 -7.93 2.03
CA PRO A 146 7.84 -9.19 1.30
C PRO A 146 8.42 -10.39 2.05
N VAL A 147 9.57 -10.23 2.71
CA VAL A 147 10.19 -11.32 3.49
C VAL A 147 9.28 -11.75 4.65
N ALA A 148 8.62 -10.80 5.30
CA ALA A 148 7.62 -11.09 6.33
C ALA A 148 6.45 -11.88 5.78
N GLY A 149 5.87 -11.46 4.64
CA GLY A 149 4.75 -12.18 4.03
C GLY A 149 5.09 -13.61 3.63
N ILE A 150 6.29 -13.85 3.11
CA ILE A 150 6.81 -15.19 2.83
C ILE A 150 6.90 -16.01 4.13
N ALA A 151 7.54 -15.47 5.17
CA ALA A 151 7.70 -16.17 6.43
C ALA A 151 6.35 -16.50 7.09
N THR A 152 5.44 -15.52 7.18
CA THR A 152 4.12 -15.72 7.79
C THR A 152 3.25 -16.66 6.99
N GLY A 153 3.29 -16.60 5.66
CA GLY A 153 2.50 -17.50 4.83
C GLY A 153 3.03 -18.93 4.84
N LEU A 154 4.34 -19.14 5.00
CA LEU A 154 4.90 -20.48 5.25
C LEU A 154 4.47 -21.03 6.62
N ILE A 155 4.53 -20.20 7.68
CA ILE A 155 4.09 -20.59 9.03
C ILE A 155 2.62 -20.97 9.01
N LEU A 156 1.74 -20.12 8.46
CA LEU A 156 0.32 -20.40 8.39
C LEU A 156 -0.04 -21.61 7.52
N ASN A 157 0.75 -21.94 6.50
CA ASN A 157 0.47 -23.08 5.63
C ASN A 157 0.96 -24.41 6.24
N TYR A 158 2.14 -24.40 6.88
CA TYR A 158 2.66 -25.58 7.56
C TYR A 158 1.83 -25.97 8.79
N GLU A 159 1.36 -24.96 9.53
CA GLU A 159 0.68 -25.14 10.81
C GLU A 159 -0.85 -24.94 10.74
N ALA A 160 -1.42 -24.86 9.53
CA ALA A 160 -2.86 -24.57 9.33
C ALA A 160 -3.79 -25.55 10.07
N SER A 161 -3.32 -26.78 10.32
CA SER A 161 -4.09 -27.82 11.00
C SER A 161 -3.85 -27.90 12.51
N GLU A 162 -2.80 -27.25 13.04
CA GLU A 162 -2.41 -27.37 14.45
C GLU A 162 -2.59 -26.07 15.24
N ILE A 163 -2.49 -24.90 14.60
CA ILE A 163 -2.65 -23.60 15.26
C ILE A 163 -4.12 -23.16 15.25
N THR A 164 -4.66 -22.88 16.44
CA THR A 164 -6.02 -22.32 16.59
C THR A 164 -6.05 -20.82 16.25
N ASP A 165 -7.21 -20.29 15.83
CA ASP A 165 -7.39 -18.85 15.56
C ASP A 165 -6.95 -17.95 16.72
N VAL A 166 -7.27 -18.38 17.95
CA VAL A 166 -6.88 -17.71 19.20
C VAL A 166 -5.36 -17.61 19.30
N GLN A 167 -4.64 -18.70 19.04
CA GLN A 167 -3.17 -18.72 19.08
C GLN A 167 -2.57 -17.84 17.98
N THR A 168 -3.18 -17.82 16.79
CA THR A 168 -2.77 -16.90 15.71
C THR A 168 -2.94 -15.44 16.14
N MET A 169 -4.03 -15.10 16.82
CA MET A 169 -4.27 -13.76 17.35
C MET A 169 -3.28 -13.37 18.47
N GLN A 170 -2.92 -14.32 19.33
CA GLN A 170 -1.86 -14.13 20.33
C GLN A 170 -0.49 -13.93 19.68
N MET A 171 -0.19 -14.66 18.60
CA MET A 171 1.04 -14.47 17.82
C MET A 171 1.10 -13.06 17.20
N ILE A 172 -0.02 -12.56 16.67
CA ILE A 172 -0.13 -11.19 16.17
C ILE A 172 0.18 -10.17 17.27
N ALA A 173 -0.39 -10.35 18.47
CA ALA A 173 -0.08 -9.48 19.62
C ALA A 173 1.40 -9.56 20.01
N GLY A 174 1.99 -10.76 20.02
CA GLY A 174 3.42 -10.96 20.29
C GLY A 174 4.32 -10.23 19.29
N LEU A 175 3.96 -10.23 18.00
CA LEU A 175 4.69 -9.47 16.97
C LEU A 175 4.59 -7.96 17.20
N ASP A 176 3.41 -7.45 17.57
CA ASP A 176 3.24 -6.02 17.89
C ASP A 176 4.06 -5.62 19.13
N VAL A 177 4.12 -6.47 20.16
CA VAL A 177 5.01 -6.26 21.31
C VAL A 177 6.49 -6.29 20.89
N ALA A 178 6.87 -7.22 20.00
CA ALA A 178 8.24 -7.28 19.47
C ALA A 178 8.61 -5.99 18.71
N VAL A 179 7.66 -5.37 17.99
CA VAL A 179 7.86 -4.04 17.39
C VAL A 179 8.12 -2.99 18.47
N VAL A 180 7.32 -2.96 19.55
CA VAL A 180 7.52 -2.03 20.66
C VAL A 180 8.90 -2.21 21.29
N VAL A 181 9.32 -3.45 21.55
CA VAL A 181 10.64 -3.78 22.10
C VAL A 181 11.74 -3.29 21.15
N CYS A 182 11.62 -3.57 19.85
CA CYS A 182 12.55 -3.09 18.83
C CYS A 182 12.69 -1.56 18.86
N LEU A 183 11.57 -0.82 18.95
CA LEU A 183 11.56 0.63 19.02
C LEU A 183 12.15 1.17 20.34
N VAL A 184 11.87 0.53 21.48
CA VAL A 184 12.41 0.94 22.79
C VAL A 184 13.92 0.74 22.84
N LEU A 185 14.39 -0.44 22.45
CA LEU A 185 15.82 -0.78 22.39
C LEU A 185 16.58 0.13 21.41
N PHE A 186 15.93 0.55 20.34
CA PHE A 186 16.54 1.49 19.41
C PHE A 186 16.53 2.92 19.96
N ARG A 187 17.63 3.35 20.58
CA ARG A 187 17.92 4.77 20.76
C ARG A 187 18.20 5.39 19.39
N VAL A 188 17.16 5.92 18.75
CA VAL A 188 17.32 6.91 17.68
C VAL A 188 18.20 8.01 18.28
N SER A 189 19.47 8.04 17.87
CA SER A 189 20.42 9.03 18.36
C SER A 189 19.97 10.38 17.83
N ARG A 190 19.20 11.09 18.65
CA ARG A 190 18.73 12.45 18.39
C ARG A 190 19.89 13.46 18.34
N ASN A 191 21.12 13.04 18.64
CA ASN A 191 22.27 13.92 18.77
C ASN A 191 23.01 14.24 17.47
N GLN A 192 22.77 13.54 16.35
CA GLN A 192 23.47 13.90 15.09
C GLN A 192 22.89 15.13 14.39
N VAL A 193 21.69 15.59 14.78
CA VAL A 193 21.11 16.86 14.28
C VAL A 193 21.54 18.05 15.16
N SER A 194 21.97 17.80 16.40
CA SER A 194 22.35 18.88 17.33
C SER A 194 23.82 19.30 17.25
N GLU A 195 24.72 18.44 16.74
CA GLU A 195 26.14 18.79 16.53
C GLU A 195 26.42 19.50 15.19
N LEU A 196 25.45 19.52 14.26
CA LEU A 196 25.52 20.31 13.03
C LEU A 196 24.71 21.62 13.11
N ALA A 197 23.97 21.83 14.21
CA ALA A 197 23.19 23.05 14.45
C ALA A 197 23.96 24.14 15.23
N ASN A 198 25.21 23.86 15.63
CA ASN A 198 26.09 24.78 16.38
C ASN A 198 27.31 25.24 15.57
N ASP A 199 27.36 24.94 14.27
CA ASP A 199 28.35 25.55 13.36
C ASP A 199 27.63 26.67 12.60
N ASP A 200 27.72 27.88 13.16
CA ASP A 200 27.15 29.10 12.60
C ASP A 200 27.71 29.35 11.18
N SER A 201 26.89 29.09 10.17
CA SER A 201 26.98 29.75 8.86
C SER A 201 25.59 29.92 8.24
N PRO A 202 25.18 31.15 7.90
CA PRO A 202 23.88 31.39 7.30
C PRO A 202 23.94 31.09 5.80
N ALA A 203 23.69 29.85 5.39
CA ALA A 203 23.50 29.51 3.97
C ALA A 203 22.76 28.16 3.77
N GLU A 204 21.80 28.19 2.84
CA GLU A 204 21.28 27.06 2.05
C GLU A 204 20.35 26.04 2.71
N SER A 205 19.06 26.38 2.63
CA SER A 205 17.98 25.45 2.32
C SER A 205 18.23 24.74 0.98
N ASP A 206 18.81 23.55 0.95
CA ASP A 206 18.73 22.72 -0.26
C ASP A 206 19.00 21.21 -0.05
N ARG A 207 18.43 20.40 -0.93
CA ARG A 207 18.66 18.94 -1.15
C ARG A 207 17.73 17.93 -0.46
N ALA A 208 16.48 17.95 -0.92
CA ALA A 208 15.69 16.73 -1.16
C ALA A 208 15.91 16.25 -2.61
N VAL A 209 16.65 15.14 -2.80
CA VAL A 209 16.87 14.45 -4.11
C VAL A 209 17.40 15.38 -5.22
N PHE A 210 18.72 15.56 -5.23
CA PHE A 210 19.48 16.08 -6.37
C PHE A 210 19.73 14.93 -7.37
N ILE A 211 18.88 14.82 -8.39
CA ILE A 211 19.31 14.32 -9.72
C ILE A 211 20.13 15.49 -10.31
N PRO A 212 21.27 15.27 -11.01
CA PRO A 212 22.11 16.35 -11.49
C PRO A 212 21.28 17.52 -12.02
N GLU A 213 21.38 18.64 -11.31
CA GLU A 213 20.83 19.92 -11.66
C GLU A 213 21.57 20.38 -12.91
N GLU A 214 21.06 19.99 -14.07
CA GLU A 214 21.29 20.75 -15.28
C GLU A 214 20.43 22.01 -15.10
N SER A 215 21.12 23.07 -14.67
CA SER A 215 20.64 24.43 -14.45
C SER A 215 19.52 24.80 -15.41
N ILE A 216 18.29 24.81 -14.90
CA ILE A 216 17.16 25.42 -15.60
C ILE A 216 17.39 26.93 -15.45
N PRO A 217 17.55 27.69 -16.54
CA PRO A 217 17.70 29.14 -16.44
C PRO A 217 16.53 29.72 -15.66
N GLU A 218 16.82 30.35 -14.51
CA GLU A 218 15.92 31.35 -13.95
C GLU A 218 15.89 32.53 -14.92
N GLU A 219 14.70 33.08 -15.12
CA GLU A 219 14.37 34.16 -16.05
C GLU A 219 14.43 33.82 -17.55
N SER A 220 13.32 33.29 -18.05
CA SER A 220 12.88 33.60 -19.41
C SER A 220 11.44 34.12 -19.32
N ASP A 221 11.27 35.38 -19.72
CA ASP A 221 10.00 36.07 -19.98
C ASP A 221 9.21 35.40 -21.13
N GLY A 222 8.87 34.11 -20.95
CA GLY A 222 7.94 33.37 -21.80
C GLY A 222 6.52 33.41 -21.23
N PRO A 223 5.48 33.06 -22.02
CA PRO A 223 4.09 33.21 -21.63
C PRO A 223 3.75 32.32 -20.42
N LEU A 224 3.80 32.92 -19.22
CA LEU A 224 3.35 32.38 -17.93
C LEU A 224 1.98 31.63 -17.95
N PRO A 225 0.99 31.99 -18.81
CA PRO A 225 -0.30 31.28 -18.83
C PRO A 225 -0.21 29.80 -19.23
N ASP A 226 0.73 29.42 -20.10
CA ASP A 226 0.74 28.09 -20.71
C ASP A 226 1.44 27.05 -19.83
N ILE A 227 2.53 27.44 -19.15
CA ILE A 227 3.22 26.58 -18.19
C ILE A 227 2.33 26.28 -16.98
N LEU A 228 1.66 27.29 -16.44
CA LEU A 228 0.73 27.10 -15.32
C LEU A 228 -0.42 26.18 -15.72
N ARG A 229 -1.02 26.40 -16.90
CA ARG A 229 -2.10 25.54 -17.44
C ARG A 229 -1.65 24.10 -17.64
N PHE A 230 -0.41 23.89 -18.13
CA PHE A 230 0.21 22.58 -18.22
C PHE A 230 0.32 21.91 -16.84
N MET A 231 0.86 22.61 -15.85
CA MET A 231 1.05 22.06 -14.50
C MET A 231 -0.28 21.68 -13.83
N TYR A 232 -1.33 22.49 -14.00
CA TYR A 232 -2.67 22.15 -13.49
C TYR A 232 -3.25 20.91 -14.17
N ARG A 233 -3.18 20.84 -15.51
CA ARG A 233 -3.65 19.66 -16.26
C ARG A 233 -2.89 18.40 -15.87
N TYR A 234 -1.56 18.49 -15.77
CA TYR A 234 -0.71 17.36 -15.39
C TYR A 234 -1.05 16.85 -13.98
N ARG A 235 -1.23 17.75 -13.00
CA ARG A 235 -1.67 17.41 -11.65
C ARG A 235 -3.05 16.75 -11.63
N PHE A 236 -3.98 17.27 -12.43
CA PHE A 236 -5.32 16.70 -12.54
C PHE A 236 -5.28 15.26 -13.04
N TYR A 237 -4.56 14.97 -14.14
CA TYR A 237 -4.46 13.61 -14.67
C TYR A 237 -3.71 12.65 -13.75
N LEU A 238 -2.70 13.11 -13.01
CA LEU A 238 -2.07 12.31 -11.94
C LEU A 238 -3.05 12.00 -10.80
N GLY A 239 -3.87 12.98 -10.41
CA GLY A 239 -4.95 12.79 -9.44
C GLY A 239 -5.97 11.76 -9.91
N ALA A 240 -6.48 11.93 -11.13
CA ALA A 240 -7.43 11.01 -11.76
C ALA A 240 -6.86 9.59 -11.85
N LEU A 241 -5.58 9.43 -12.23
CA LEU A 241 -4.92 8.14 -12.29
C LEU A 241 -4.93 7.43 -10.92
N ILE A 242 -4.61 8.13 -9.83
CA ILE A 242 -4.61 7.55 -8.49
C ILE A 242 -6.02 7.20 -8.01
N VAL A 243 -7.00 8.07 -8.27
CA VAL A 243 -8.41 7.82 -7.92
C VAL A 243 -8.94 6.61 -8.67
N LEU A 244 -8.81 6.58 -10.00
CA LEU A 244 -9.31 5.49 -10.85
C LEU A 244 -8.63 4.16 -10.51
N LYS A 245 -7.31 4.17 -10.29
CA LYS A 245 -6.57 3.02 -9.78
C LYS A 245 -7.18 2.49 -8.48
N THR A 246 -7.45 3.39 -7.54
CA THR A 246 -7.95 3.03 -6.21
C THR A 246 -9.34 2.41 -6.29
N VAL A 247 -10.23 3.00 -7.10
CA VAL A 247 -11.56 2.45 -7.39
C VAL A 247 -11.42 1.05 -8.01
N ALA A 248 -10.63 0.91 -9.08
CA ALA A 248 -10.47 -0.37 -9.78
C ALA A 248 -9.93 -1.48 -8.86
N LEU A 249 -8.91 -1.20 -8.07
CA LEU A 249 -8.31 -2.19 -7.16
C LEU A 249 -9.24 -2.59 -6.01
N THR A 250 -10.12 -1.68 -5.57
CA THR A 250 -11.14 -1.97 -4.56
C THR A 250 -12.21 -2.91 -5.13
N LEU A 251 -12.69 -2.64 -6.35
CA LEU A 251 -13.65 -3.50 -7.05
C LEU A 251 -13.08 -4.91 -7.30
N ILE A 252 -11.88 -4.99 -7.87
CA ILE A 252 -11.19 -6.27 -8.13
C ILE A 252 -10.94 -7.03 -6.83
N GLY A 253 -10.51 -6.32 -5.77
CA GLY A 253 -10.25 -6.91 -4.46
C GLY A 253 -11.50 -7.50 -3.81
N TYR A 254 -12.65 -6.82 -3.94
CA TYR A 254 -13.95 -7.34 -3.51
C TYR A 254 -14.32 -8.60 -4.29
N GLN A 255 -14.27 -8.55 -5.63
CA GLN A 255 -14.68 -9.70 -6.43
C GLN A 255 -13.81 -10.92 -6.19
N TRP A 256 -12.50 -10.73 -6.05
CA TRP A 256 -11.58 -11.81 -5.74
C TRP A 256 -11.93 -12.48 -4.41
N LYS A 257 -12.13 -11.73 -3.33
CA LYS A 257 -12.52 -12.28 -2.02
C LYS A 257 -13.84 -13.06 -2.10
N PHE A 258 -14.83 -12.53 -2.82
CA PHE A 258 -16.11 -13.21 -3.04
C PHE A 258 -15.96 -14.51 -3.85
N ALA A 259 -15.21 -14.49 -4.96
CA ALA A 259 -15.01 -15.67 -5.80
C ALA A 259 -14.24 -16.78 -5.08
N VAL A 260 -13.23 -16.42 -4.29
CA VAL A 260 -12.48 -17.36 -3.44
C VAL A 260 -13.39 -17.99 -2.39
N SER A 261 -14.20 -17.19 -1.68
CA SER A 261 -15.16 -17.69 -0.69
C SER A 261 -16.17 -18.66 -1.32
N ASN A 262 -16.68 -18.31 -2.50
CA ASN A 262 -17.67 -19.14 -3.20
C ASN A 262 -17.06 -20.46 -3.69
N TYR A 263 -15.85 -20.43 -4.24
CA TYR A 263 -15.18 -21.64 -4.75
C TYR A 263 -14.72 -22.58 -3.62
N LEU A 264 -14.21 -22.04 -2.52
CA LEU A 264 -13.78 -22.82 -1.36
C LEU A 264 -14.94 -23.14 -0.40
N HIS A 265 -16.19 -22.88 -0.80
CA HIS A 265 -17.40 -23.16 -0.01
C HIS A 265 -17.37 -22.57 1.40
N SER A 266 -16.66 -21.45 1.58
CA SER A 266 -16.47 -20.79 2.88
C SER A 266 -15.85 -21.70 3.95
N ASP A 267 -15.07 -22.72 3.55
CA ASP A 267 -14.28 -23.52 4.48
C ASP A 267 -13.14 -22.68 5.06
N GLU A 268 -13.18 -22.51 6.38
CA GLU A 268 -12.25 -21.68 7.14
C GLU A 268 -10.79 -22.12 6.98
N THR A 269 -10.51 -23.41 7.09
CA THR A 269 -9.14 -23.94 7.00
C THR A 269 -8.61 -23.76 5.58
N ALA A 270 -9.45 -24.05 4.58
CA ALA A 270 -9.09 -23.87 3.18
C ALA A 270 -8.87 -22.39 2.83
N LEU A 271 -9.66 -21.48 3.38
CA LEU A 271 -9.51 -20.03 3.17
C LEU A 271 -8.21 -19.51 3.79
N ILE A 272 -7.92 -19.88 5.04
CA ILE A 272 -6.67 -19.51 5.72
C ILE A 272 -5.47 -20.00 4.91
N ALA A 273 -5.45 -21.28 4.53
CA ALA A 273 -4.37 -21.87 3.74
C ALA A 273 -4.22 -21.18 2.38
N TYR A 274 -5.34 -20.90 1.69
CA TYR A 274 -5.32 -20.21 0.40
C TYR A 274 -4.76 -18.78 0.52
N PHE A 275 -5.27 -17.95 1.43
CA PHE A 275 -4.81 -16.57 1.57
C PHE A 275 -3.35 -16.50 2.04
N ALA A 276 -2.95 -17.39 2.96
CA ALA A 276 -1.56 -17.53 3.40
C ALA A 276 -0.63 -17.87 2.22
N ALA A 277 -0.97 -18.90 1.44
CA ALA A 277 -0.19 -19.31 0.27
C ALA A 277 -0.18 -18.22 -0.80
N TYR A 278 -1.32 -17.58 -1.06
CA TYR A 278 -1.46 -16.52 -2.04
C TYR A 278 -0.55 -15.33 -1.71
N PHE A 279 -0.56 -14.85 -0.47
CA PHE A 279 0.31 -13.75 -0.06
C PHE A 279 1.79 -14.14 -0.07
N ALA A 280 2.14 -15.34 0.41
CA ALA A 280 3.52 -15.85 0.35
C ALA A 280 4.06 -15.87 -1.09
N VAL A 281 3.32 -16.52 -2.01
CA VAL A 281 3.73 -16.62 -3.42
C VAL A 281 3.81 -15.23 -4.06
N THR A 282 2.82 -14.37 -3.81
CA THR A 282 2.81 -13.00 -4.34
C THR A 282 4.03 -12.22 -3.85
N ASP A 283 4.40 -12.34 -2.58
CA ASP A 283 5.54 -11.64 -2.00
C ASP A 283 6.89 -12.22 -2.45
N VAL A 284 7.00 -13.53 -2.70
CA VAL A 284 8.15 -14.13 -3.42
C VAL A 284 8.32 -13.48 -4.79
N ILE A 285 7.25 -13.40 -5.58
CA ILE A 285 7.31 -12.85 -6.93
C ILE A 285 7.60 -11.34 -6.89
N ILE A 286 7.02 -10.60 -5.94
CA ILE A 286 7.34 -9.17 -5.73
C ILE A 286 8.82 -9.00 -5.44
N LEU A 287 9.37 -9.74 -4.47
CA LEU A 287 10.78 -9.64 -4.10
C LEU A 287 11.69 -9.98 -5.27
N ALA A 288 11.41 -11.08 -5.99
CA ALA A 288 12.14 -11.47 -7.18
C ALA A 288 12.08 -10.40 -8.29
N THR A 289 10.90 -9.84 -8.55
CA THR A 289 10.70 -8.80 -9.57
C THR A 289 11.40 -7.50 -9.20
N GLN A 290 11.35 -7.11 -7.92
CA GLN A 290 12.04 -5.91 -7.42
C GLN A 290 13.56 -6.03 -7.57
N ILE A 291 14.15 -7.21 -7.30
CA ILE A 291 15.59 -7.43 -7.40
C ILE A 291 16.04 -7.57 -8.88
N LEU A 292 15.29 -8.31 -9.70
CA LEU A 292 15.76 -8.73 -11.03
C LEU A 292 15.29 -7.84 -12.18
N LEU A 293 14.06 -7.32 -12.09
CA LEU A 293 13.33 -6.75 -13.22
C LEU A 293 13.08 -5.24 -13.09
N ALA A 294 12.81 -4.72 -11.89
CA ALA A 294 12.33 -3.34 -11.72
C ALA A 294 13.24 -2.28 -12.35
N GLY A 295 14.57 -2.37 -12.12
CA GLY A 295 15.54 -1.46 -12.75
C GLY A 295 15.60 -1.63 -14.27
N ARG A 296 15.76 -2.87 -14.75
CA ARG A 296 15.90 -3.18 -16.18
C ARG A 296 14.67 -2.82 -17.01
N LEU A 297 13.47 -3.05 -16.48
CA LEU A 297 12.22 -2.76 -17.19
C LEU A 297 12.01 -1.24 -17.34
N LEU A 298 12.28 -0.48 -16.28
CA LEU A 298 12.14 0.97 -16.31
C LEU A 298 13.18 1.62 -17.23
N ASP A 299 14.42 1.10 -17.25
CA ASP A 299 15.48 1.59 -18.13
C ASP A 299 15.18 1.28 -19.61
N ARG A 300 14.66 0.08 -19.92
CA ARG A 300 14.42 -0.37 -21.30
C ARG A 300 13.12 0.17 -21.90
N PHE A 301 12.01 0.11 -21.17
CA PHE A 301 10.67 0.44 -21.70
C PHE A 301 10.18 1.82 -21.26
N GLY A 302 10.88 2.44 -20.30
CA GLY A 302 10.53 3.74 -19.77
C GLY A 302 9.25 3.74 -18.93
N ILE A 303 8.98 4.91 -18.38
CA ILE A 303 7.81 5.17 -17.52
C ILE A 303 6.45 5.05 -18.24
N PRO A 304 6.29 5.35 -19.55
CA PRO A 304 4.99 5.17 -20.21
C PRO A 304 4.49 3.72 -20.19
N PHE A 305 5.39 2.77 -20.43
CA PHE A 305 5.07 1.35 -20.34
C PHE A 305 4.63 0.96 -18.93
N ALA A 306 5.32 1.46 -17.91
CA ALA A 306 5.00 1.18 -16.51
C ALA A 306 3.63 1.76 -16.07
N LEU A 307 3.24 2.92 -16.60
CA LEU A 307 1.96 3.57 -16.27
C LEU A 307 0.77 2.94 -17.00
N ILE A 308 0.94 2.57 -18.28
CA ILE A 308 -0.16 2.06 -19.12
C ILE A 308 -0.28 0.54 -19.06
N GLY A 309 0.84 -0.17 -18.89
CA GLY A 309 0.87 -1.63 -18.96
C GLY A 309 -0.02 -2.31 -17.91
N PHE A 310 -0.04 -1.79 -16.68
CA PHE A 310 -0.85 -2.35 -15.60
C PHE A 310 -2.37 -2.24 -15.85
N PRO A 311 -2.95 -1.05 -16.12
CA PRO A 311 -4.39 -0.97 -16.41
C PRO A 311 -4.79 -1.68 -17.71
N VAL A 312 -3.91 -1.74 -18.73
CA VAL A 312 -4.18 -2.52 -19.95
C VAL A 312 -4.24 -4.02 -19.66
N LEU A 313 -3.35 -4.54 -18.80
CA LEU A 313 -3.41 -5.93 -18.37
C LEU A 313 -4.74 -6.24 -17.66
N LEU A 314 -5.19 -5.36 -16.77
CA LEU A 314 -6.47 -5.51 -16.09
C LEU A 314 -7.66 -5.44 -17.06
N LEU A 315 -7.60 -4.59 -18.09
CA LEU A 315 -8.62 -4.56 -19.15
C LEU A 315 -8.69 -5.88 -19.91
N ALA A 316 -7.54 -6.43 -20.26
CA ALA A 316 -7.46 -7.72 -20.95
C ALA A 316 -8.08 -8.83 -20.10
N LEU A 317 -7.75 -8.89 -18.80
CA LEU A 317 -8.35 -9.85 -17.87
C LEU A 317 -9.86 -9.62 -17.70
N GLY A 318 -10.30 -8.35 -17.62
CA GLY A 318 -11.72 -7.98 -17.63
C GLY A 318 -12.45 -8.42 -18.90
N GLY A 319 -11.76 -8.53 -20.05
CA GLY A 319 -12.34 -9.07 -21.28
C GLY A 319 -12.44 -10.58 -21.32
N LEU A 320 -11.42 -11.26 -20.80
CA LEU A 320 -11.45 -12.71 -20.65
C LEU A 320 -12.61 -13.18 -19.76
N SER A 321 -13.09 -12.33 -18.86
CA SER A 321 -14.21 -12.65 -17.96
C SER A 321 -15.52 -12.99 -18.69
N TYR A 322 -15.79 -12.43 -19.87
CA TYR A 322 -17.01 -12.74 -20.64
C TYR A 322 -17.03 -14.17 -21.18
N GLY A 323 -15.86 -14.82 -21.28
CA GLY A 323 -15.78 -16.24 -21.64
C GLY A 323 -15.94 -17.19 -20.46
N VAL A 324 -15.97 -16.66 -19.23
CA VAL A 324 -15.97 -17.46 -18.00
C VAL A 324 -17.39 -17.73 -17.53
N HIS A 325 -17.75 -19.02 -17.50
CA HIS A 325 -19.09 -19.47 -17.12
C HIS A 325 -19.10 -20.38 -15.88
N SER A 326 -17.94 -20.67 -15.29
CA SER A 326 -17.79 -21.57 -14.15
C SER A 326 -17.21 -20.86 -12.93
N ALA A 327 -17.61 -21.29 -11.73
CA ALA A 327 -17.07 -20.75 -10.47
C ALA A 327 -15.54 -20.90 -10.37
N TYR A 328 -15.01 -22.04 -10.84
CA TYR A 328 -13.56 -22.28 -10.94
C TYR A 328 -12.87 -21.28 -11.89
N GLY A 329 -13.49 -20.99 -13.04
CA GLY A 329 -12.95 -20.01 -13.98
C GLY A 329 -12.91 -18.60 -13.37
N TRP A 330 -13.95 -18.20 -12.62
CA TRP A 330 -13.98 -16.91 -11.91
C TRP A 330 -12.90 -16.84 -10.84
N PHE A 331 -12.75 -17.92 -10.05
CA PHE A 331 -11.70 -18.05 -9.06
C PHE A 331 -10.31 -17.86 -9.68
N LEU A 332 -9.98 -18.57 -10.77
CA LEU A 332 -8.69 -18.43 -11.44
C LEU A 332 -8.47 -17.03 -12.02
N LEU A 333 -9.46 -16.50 -12.74
CA LEU A 333 -9.35 -15.20 -13.39
C LEU A 333 -9.14 -14.08 -12.36
N LEU A 334 -9.89 -14.10 -11.27
CA LEU A 334 -9.77 -13.08 -10.22
C LEU A 334 -8.52 -13.27 -9.38
N THR A 335 -8.05 -14.50 -9.18
CA THR A 335 -6.74 -14.77 -8.58
C THR A 335 -5.62 -14.21 -9.44
N LEU A 336 -5.69 -14.37 -10.78
CA LEU A 336 -4.73 -13.77 -11.70
C LEU A 336 -4.82 -12.24 -11.74
N ALA A 337 -6.04 -11.69 -11.75
CA ALA A 337 -6.26 -10.25 -11.71
C ALA A 337 -5.71 -9.63 -10.43
N LYS A 338 -5.95 -10.25 -9.27
CA LYS A 338 -5.37 -9.81 -8.00
C LYS A 338 -3.86 -10.03 -7.97
N GLY A 339 -3.37 -11.15 -8.52
CA GLY A 339 -1.95 -11.51 -8.61
C GLY A 339 -1.14 -10.52 -9.46
N SER A 340 -1.79 -9.85 -10.41
CA SER A 340 -1.18 -8.76 -11.17
C SER A 340 -0.74 -7.57 -10.29
N ASP A 341 -1.14 -7.49 -9.01
CA ASP A 341 -0.60 -6.55 -8.02
C ASP A 341 0.93 -6.63 -7.89
N VAL A 342 1.55 -7.76 -8.26
CA VAL A 342 3.01 -7.87 -8.39
C VAL A 342 3.56 -6.79 -9.33
N ILE A 343 2.95 -6.63 -10.50
CA ILE A 343 3.35 -5.63 -11.52
C ILE A 343 3.08 -4.24 -10.98
N ARG A 344 1.95 -4.05 -10.30
CA ARG A 344 1.61 -2.78 -9.67
C ARG A 344 2.68 -2.33 -8.69
N ARG A 345 3.00 -3.18 -7.70
CA ARG A 345 3.93 -2.88 -6.62
C ARG A 345 5.37 -2.73 -7.12
N SER A 346 5.77 -3.51 -8.13
CA SER A 346 7.16 -3.54 -8.61
C SER A 346 7.47 -2.49 -9.68
N ILE A 347 6.49 -2.08 -10.49
CA ILE A 347 6.72 -1.27 -11.69
C ILE A 347 5.83 -0.01 -11.71
N HIS A 348 4.51 -0.18 -11.62
CA HIS A 348 3.57 0.94 -11.78
C HIS A 348 3.70 1.97 -10.65
N ASP A 349 3.76 1.54 -9.39
CA ASP A 349 3.80 2.44 -8.23
C ASP A 349 5.08 3.28 -8.17
N PRO A 350 6.28 2.70 -8.41
CA PRO A 350 7.50 3.47 -8.64
C PRO A 350 7.38 4.47 -9.81
N ALA A 351 6.76 4.08 -10.92
CA ALA A 351 6.57 4.97 -12.08
C ALA A 351 5.62 6.14 -11.81
N VAL A 352 4.56 5.93 -11.02
CA VAL A 352 3.69 7.01 -10.53
C VAL A 352 4.49 7.96 -9.64
N ILE A 353 5.30 7.46 -8.71
CA ILE A 353 6.17 8.29 -7.85
C ILE A 353 7.15 9.10 -8.69
N ALA A 354 7.80 8.47 -9.68
CA ALA A 354 8.70 9.15 -10.61
C ALA A 354 7.98 10.22 -11.44
N SER A 355 6.68 10.07 -11.71
CA SER A 355 5.90 11.09 -12.44
C SER A 355 5.69 12.36 -11.63
N PHE A 356 5.61 12.27 -10.29
CA PHE A 356 5.56 13.46 -9.42
C PHE A 356 6.86 14.28 -9.44
N SER A 357 7.98 13.72 -9.90
CA SER A 357 9.27 14.44 -9.90
C SER A 357 9.30 15.61 -10.89
N LEU A 358 8.39 15.65 -11.87
CA LEU A 358 8.28 16.74 -12.84
C LEU A 358 7.63 18.00 -12.28
N LEU A 359 6.97 17.91 -11.12
CA LEU A 359 6.34 19.05 -10.47
C LEU A 359 7.36 19.85 -9.65
N ARG A 360 7.30 21.18 -9.73
CA ARG A 360 8.06 22.08 -8.83
C ARG A 360 7.80 21.71 -7.37
N GLU A 361 8.80 21.84 -6.51
CA GLU A 361 8.78 21.26 -5.17
C GLU A 361 7.59 21.68 -4.29
N ARG A 362 7.24 22.97 -4.28
CA ARG A 362 6.05 23.48 -3.57
C ARG A 362 4.75 22.84 -4.07
N MET A 363 4.60 22.70 -5.38
CA MET A 363 3.41 22.07 -5.99
C MET A 363 3.40 20.55 -5.83
N ARG A 364 4.57 19.91 -5.84
CA ARG A 364 4.75 18.46 -5.65
C ARG A 364 4.26 18.03 -4.28
N ARG A 365 4.71 18.70 -3.22
CA ARG A 365 4.30 18.39 -1.83
C ARG A 365 2.78 18.56 -1.66
N GLY A 366 2.23 19.69 -2.12
CA GLY A 366 0.78 19.93 -2.08
C GLY A 366 -0.02 18.90 -2.89
N ALA A 367 0.43 18.53 -4.09
CA ALA A 367 -0.22 17.52 -4.91
C ALA A 367 -0.19 16.13 -4.27
N ILE A 368 0.94 15.73 -3.67
CA ILE A 368 1.07 14.44 -2.97
C ILE A 368 0.11 14.39 -1.78
N VAL A 369 0.08 15.43 -0.95
CA VAL A 369 -0.81 15.50 0.23
C VAL A 369 -2.28 15.42 -0.19
N VAL A 370 -2.70 16.24 -1.15
CA VAL A 370 -4.09 16.26 -1.61
C VAL A 370 -4.47 14.94 -2.29
N ILE A 371 -3.65 14.44 -3.21
CA ILE A 371 -4.00 13.25 -3.98
C ILE A 371 -3.91 11.98 -3.15
N LYS A 372 -2.81 11.76 -2.41
CA LYS A 372 -2.65 10.54 -1.62
C LYS A 372 -3.35 10.59 -0.27
N GLY A 373 -3.46 11.77 0.34
CA GLY A 373 -4.02 11.94 1.68
C GLY A 373 -5.54 12.20 1.71
N ILE A 374 -6.11 12.81 0.67
CA ILE A 374 -7.54 13.15 0.63
C ILE A 374 -8.27 12.37 -0.46
N PHE A 375 -7.85 12.52 -1.72
CA PHE A 375 -8.59 11.90 -2.83
C PHE A 375 -8.56 10.37 -2.80
N LYS A 376 -7.42 9.76 -2.45
CA LYS A 376 -7.34 8.29 -2.35
C LYS A 376 -8.29 7.74 -1.28
N PRO A 377 -8.26 8.19 -0.01
CA PRO A 377 -9.19 7.66 1.00
C PRO A 377 -10.66 7.94 0.68
N ILE A 378 -10.99 9.11 0.14
CA ILE A 378 -12.37 9.41 -0.31
C ILE A 378 -12.81 8.42 -1.40
N ALA A 379 -11.95 8.13 -2.37
CA ALA A 379 -12.23 7.15 -3.42
C ALA A 379 -12.48 5.74 -2.84
N GLU A 380 -11.71 5.33 -1.83
CA GLU A 380 -11.92 4.04 -1.13
C GLU A 380 -13.29 4.00 -0.45
N VAL A 381 -13.64 5.04 0.33
CA VAL A 381 -14.93 5.12 1.02
C VAL A 381 -16.10 5.13 0.04
N LEU A 382 -16.03 5.95 -1.01
CA LEU A 382 -17.09 6.04 -2.01
C LEU A 382 -17.24 4.72 -2.77
N THR A 383 -16.14 4.07 -3.14
CA THR A 383 -16.18 2.78 -3.85
C THR A 383 -16.75 1.68 -2.98
N ALA A 384 -16.33 1.59 -1.71
CA ALA A 384 -16.87 0.63 -0.76
C ALA A 384 -18.37 0.86 -0.53
N SER A 385 -18.80 2.12 -0.43
CA SER A 385 -20.21 2.49 -0.24
C SER A 385 -21.04 2.15 -1.48
N ALA A 386 -20.51 2.41 -2.67
CA ALA A 386 -21.15 2.03 -3.92
C ALA A 386 -21.25 0.50 -4.05
N LEU A 387 -20.21 -0.25 -3.63
CA LEU A 387 -20.24 -1.71 -3.57
C LEU A 387 -21.31 -2.23 -2.61
N PHE A 388 -21.48 -1.59 -1.46
CA PHE A 388 -22.52 -1.96 -0.49
C PHE A 388 -23.92 -1.82 -1.09
N LEU A 389 -24.21 -0.68 -1.73
CA LEU A 389 -25.49 -0.46 -2.41
C LEU A 389 -25.69 -1.39 -3.62
N TYR A 390 -24.61 -1.72 -4.33
CA TYR A 390 -24.65 -2.61 -5.49
C TYR A 390 -24.90 -4.07 -5.11
N ALA A 391 -24.23 -4.56 -4.05
CA ALA A 391 -24.29 -5.96 -3.64
C ALA A 391 -25.69 -6.43 -3.23
N GLU A 392 -26.57 -5.51 -2.81
CA GLU A 392 -27.97 -5.81 -2.50
C GLU A 392 -28.84 -5.99 -3.76
N ASN A 393 -28.46 -5.39 -4.89
CA ASN A 393 -29.37 -5.15 -6.01
C ASN A 393 -28.95 -5.82 -7.34
N ALA A 394 -27.72 -6.32 -7.44
CA ALA A 394 -27.18 -6.76 -8.72
C ALA A 394 -26.29 -8.02 -8.60
N PRO A 395 -26.27 -8.86 -9.66
CA PRO A 395 -25.49 -10.08 -9.66
C PRO A 395 -23.98 -9.79 -9.66
N PHE A 396 -23.23 -10.78 -9.17
CA PHE A 396 -21.78 -10.70 -9.02
C PHE A 396 -21.05 -10.49 -10.36
N GLU A 397 -21.52 -11.16 -11.42
CA GLU A 397 -20.86 -11.15 -12.73
C GLU A 397 -20.91 -9.77 -13.39
N SER A 398 -22.01 -9.03 -13.20
CA SER A 398 -22.18 -7.71 -13.80
C SER A 398 -21.26 -6.64 -13.20
N LEU A 399 -20.60 -6.91 -12.06
CA LEU A 399 -19.60 -5.98 -11.51
C LEU A 399 -18.40 -5.81 -12.46
N THR A 400 -18.16 -6.79 -13.33
CA THR A 400 -17.06 -6.75 -14.30
C THR A 400 -17.27 -5.72 -15.41
N ILE A 401 -18.52 -5.34 -15.71
CA ILE A 401 -18.81 -4.22 -16.62
C ILE A 401 -18.28 -2.90 -16.03
N TYR A 402 -18.34 -2.75 -14.71
CA TYR A 402 -17.80 -1.58 -14.02
C TYR A 402 -16.26 -1.56 -14.02
N TRP A 403 -15.58 -2.70 -14.20
CA TRP A 403 -14.15 -2.69 -14.45
C TRP A 403 -13.83 -1.89 -15.70
N TRP A 404 -14.53 -2.17 -16.80
CA TRP A 404 -14.33 -1.46 -18.06
C TRP A 404 -14.62 0.03 -17.93
N ALA A 405 -15.72 0.38 -17.25
CA ALA A 405 -16.09 1.77 -17.00
C ALA A 405 -15.02 2.56 -16.24
N VAL A 406 -14.22 1.91 -15.38
CA VAL A 406 -13.15 2.56 -14.60
C VAL A 406 -11.78 2.45 -15.28
N LEU A 407 -11.46 1.29 -15.85
CA LEU A 407 -10.17 0.97 -16.45
C LEU A 407 -9.94 1.72 -17.77
N ILE A 408 -10.98 1.93 -18.60
CA ILE A 408 -10.85 2.71 -19.84
C ILE A 408 -10.42 4.17 -19.53
N PRO A 409 -11.12 4.91 -18.65
CA PRO A 409 -10.65 6.22 -18.20
C PRO A 409 -9.27 6.20 -17.57
N TRP A 410 -8.89 5.12 -16.87
CA TRP A 410 -7.57 5.01 -16.27
C TRP A 410 -6.48 4.91 -17.34
N VAL A 411 -6.65 4.07 -18.35
CA VAL A 411 -5.73 4.01 -19.50
C VAL A 411 -5.64 5.37 -20.19
N ALA A 412 -6.77 6.05 -20.40
CA ALA A 412 -6.79 7.39 -21.00
C ALA A 412 -6.02 8.41 -20.15
N ALA A 413 -6.23 8.43 -18.82
CA ALA A 413 -5.52 9.31 -17.90
C ALA A 413 -4.00 9.02 -17.89
N ALA A 414 -3.60 7.74 -17.87
CA ALA A 414 -2.21 7.32 -17.95
C ALA A 414 -1.57 7.74 -19.28
N GLY A 415 -2.27 7.57 -20.39
CA GLY A 415 -1.87 8.06 -21.72
C GLY A 415 -1.66 9.56 -21.73
N MET A 416 -2.57 10.33 -21.13
CA MET A 416 -2.48 11.78 -21.06
C MET A 416 -1.30 12.27 -20.21
N VAL A 417 -1.02 11.62 -19.07
CA VAL A 417 0.19 11.86 -18.27
C VAL A 417 1.45 11.64 -19.11
N CYS A 418 1.48 10.58 -19.93
CA CYS A 418 2.61 10.27 -20.79
C CYS A 418 2.80 11.28 -21.93
N LEU A 419 1.71 11.71 -22.57
CA LEU A 419 1.73 12.71 -23.64
C LEU A 419 2.20 14.06 -23.12
N LEU A 420 1.62 14.54 -22.02
CA LEU A 420 2.02 15.79 -21.37
C LEU A 420 3.50 15.76 -20.98
N ARG A 421 3.98 14.61 -20.46
CA ARG A 421 5.40 14.45 -20.15
C ARG A 421 6.30 14.53 -21.37
N ARG A 422 5.92 13.91 -22.50
CA ARG A 422 6.69 13.99 -23.75
C ARG A 422 6.74 15.42 -24.27
N HIS A 423 5.61 16.12 -24.25
CA HIS A 423 5.52 17.52 -24.66
C HIS A 423 6.38 18.44 -23.79
N TRP A 424 6.40 18.22 -22.47
CA TRP A 424 7.27 18.98 -21.56
C TRP A 424 8.76 18.77 -21.84
N LYS A 425 9.16 17.53 -22.14
CA LYS A 425 10.54 17.26 -22.56
C LYS A 425 10.86 18.02 -23.85
N ALA A 426 9.99 17.96 -24.87
CA ALA A 426 10.22 18.65 -26.13
C ALA A 426 10.41 20.17 -25.97
N MET A 427 9.58 20.84 -25.16
CA MET A 427 9.68 22.29 -24.91
C MET A 427 10.94 22.73 -24.16
N ARG A 428 11.64 21.82 -23.47
CA ARG A 428 12.88 22.13 -22.75
C ARG A 428 14.14 22.05 -23.61
N TRP A 429 14.05 21.41 -24.77
CA TRP A 429 15.17 21.18 -25.70
C TRP A 429 15.04 21.97 -27.01
N THR A 430 14.04 22.85 -27.08
CA THR A 430 13.85 23.89 -28.11
C THR A 430 14.07 25.24 -27.46
#